data_AF-A0A6C0KQ44-F1
#
_entry.id   AF-A0A6C0KQ44-F1
#
_cell.length_a   1.000
_cell.length_b   1.000
_cell.length_c   1.000
_cell.angle_alpha   90.00
_cell.angle_beta   90.00
_cell.angle_gamma   90.00
#
_symmetry.space_group_name_H-M   'P 1'
#
loop_
_entity.id
_entity.type
_entity.pdbx_description
1 polymer ?
#
loop_
_entity_poly.entity_id
_entity_poly.type
_entity_poly.pdbx_seq_one_letter_code
_entity_poly.pdbx_strand_id
1 'polypeptide(L)'
;MAASMNFHIALSLFHVLVVAPFLLYVAFVRGQMEPWVFSLLQILGILILVYHSYKIMVRWRANSSAVWINIIHVIAVAPLIIFIGNRGYDTPRWAFEVLAMLAFAALGYNLYSIVMSIQEMFEKDIKHRSEKMMQETNTNSQTQNLNA
;
A
#
# COMPACT_ATOMS: atom_id res chain seq x y z
N MET A 1 7.94 15.91 -8.64
CA MET A 1 7.12 14.72 -8.96
C MET A 1 7.82 13.38 -8.72
N ALA A 2 9.16 13.27 -8.73
CA ALA A 2 9.84 12.00 -8.43
C ALA A 2 9.70 11.54 -6.96
N ALA A 3 9.72 12.46 -5.99
CA ALA A 3 9.67 12.12 -4.56
C ALA A 3 8.34 11.47 -4.13
N SER A 4 7.20 11.82 -4.74
CA SER A 4 5.89 11.26 -4.38
C SER A 4 5.71 9.82 -4.87
N MET A 5 6.35 9.44 -5.98
CA MET A 5 6.28 8.08 -6.54
C MET A 5 6.95 7.06 -5.63
N ASN A 6 8.10 7.42 -5.05
CA ASN A 6 8.83 6.58 -4.10
C ASN A 6 8.01 6.26 -2.85
N PHE A 7 7.17 7.20 -2.41
CA PHE A 7 6.38 7.00 -1.20
C PHE A 7 5.27 5.96 -1.38
N HIS A 8 4.58 5.95 -2.52
CA HIS A 8 3.55 4.95 -2.80
C HIS A 8 4.14 3.55 -2.91
N ILE A 9 5.24 3.41 -3.65
CA ILE A 9 5.96 2.12 -3.77
C ILE A 9 6.47 1.66 -2.40
N ALA A 10 7.06 2.56 -1.60
CA ALA A 10 7.56 2.23 -0.26
C ALA A 10 6.44 1.75 0.68
N LEU A 11 5.27 2.41 0.65
CA LEU A 11 4.11 1.98 1.42
C LEU A 11 3.60 0.61 0.95
N SER A 12 3.53 0.38 -0.37
CA SER A 12 3.09 -0.92 -0.90
C SER A 12 4.07 -2.03 -0.53
N LEU A 13 5.38 -1.78 -0.62
CA LEU A 13 6.41 -2.72 -0.19
C LEU A 13 6.33 -3.01 1.31
N PHE A 14 6.10 -2.00 2.15
CA PHE A 14 5.89 -2.20 3.59
C PHE A 14 4.70 -3.13 3.86
N HIS A 15 3.59 -2.97 3.13
CA HIS A 15 2.45 -3.87 3.29
C HIS A 15 2.75 -5.29 2.81
N VAL A 16 3.45 -5.45 1.69
CA VAL A 16 3.78 -6.76 1.12
C VAL A 16 4.79 -7.52 1.99
N LEU A 17 5.82 -6.83 2.51
CA LEU A 17 6.94 -7.47 3.21
C LEU A 17 6.72 -7.60 4.71
N VAL A 18 5.92 -6.72 5.31
CA VAL A 18 5.76 -6.66 6.78
C VAL A 18 4.32 -6.94 7.18
N VAL A 19 3.36 -6.15 6.68
CA VAL A 19 1.98 -6.19 7.18
C VAL A 19 1.28 -7.51 6.80
N ALA A 20 1.26 -7.87 5.52
CA ALA A 20 0.57 -9.07 5.06
C ALA A 20 1.16 -10.36 5.66
N PRO A 21 2.50 -10.56 5.69
CA PRO A 21 3.09 -11.73 6.34
C PRO A 21 2.75 -11.81 7.84
N PHE A 22 2.80 -10.68 8.55
CA PHE A 22 2.44 -10.64 9.97
C PHE A 22 0.97 -11.01 10.21
N LEU A 23 0.03 -10.44 9.43
CA LEU A 23 -1.39 -10.76 9.59
C LEU A 23 -1.70 -12.21 9.17
N LEU A 24 -1.04 -12.74 8.13
CA LEU A 24 -1.16 -14.14 7.73
C LEU A 24 -0.60 -15.08 8.79
N TYR A 25 0.54 -14.75 9.41
CA TYR A 25 1.09 -15.49 10.55
C TYR A 25 0.05 -15.60 11.67
N VAL A 26 -0.55 -14.48 12.09
CA VAL A 26 -1.60 -14.44 13.12
C VAL A 26 -2.80 -15.30 12.71
N ALA A 27 -3.24 -15.17 11.45
CA ALA A 27 -4.40 -15.87 10.94
C ALA A 27 -4.22 -17.39 10.84
N PHE A 28 -3.00 -17.88 10.59
CA PHE A 28 -2.72 -19.31 10.48
C PHE A 28 -2.36 -19.97 11.81
N VAL A 29 -1.56 -19.29 12.65
CA VAL A 29 -1.10 -19.80 13.95
C VAL A 29 -2.22 -19.76 15.02
N ARG A 30 -3.11 -18.76 14.96
CA ARG A 30 -4.36 -18.72 15.75
C ARG A 30 -4.12 -18.93 17.26
N GLY A 31 -4.74 -19.95 17.85
CA GLY A 31 -4.69 -20.24 19.28
C GLY A 31 -3.34 -20.74 19.81
N GLN A 32 -2.32 -20.86 18.96
CA GLN A 32 -0.96 -21.26 19.34
C GLN A 32 0.00 -20.06 19.48
N MET A 33 -0.51 -18.83 19.43
CA MET A 33 0.30 -17.62 19.60
C MET A 33 0.67 -17.39 21.06
N GLU A 34 1.83 -16.78 21.26
CA GLU A 34 2.25 -16.25 22.57
C GLU A 34 1.32 -15.10 23.04
N PRO A 35 1.04 -14.96 24.35
CA PRO A 35 0.09 -13.96 24.87
C PRO A 35 0.40 -12.52 24.47
N TRP A 36 1.69 -12.16 24.34
CA TRP A 36 2.11 -10.81 23.98
C TRP A 36 1.67 -10.40 22.56
N VAL A 37 1.45 -11.36 21.66
CA VAL A 37 0.99 -11.09 20.28
C VAL A 37 -0.41 -10.49 20.29
N PHE A 38 -1.30 -10.92 21.18
CA PHE A 38 -2.64 -10.33 21.31
C PHE A 38 -2.59 -8.89 21.81
N SER A 39 -1.71 -8.59 22.78
CA SER A 39 -1.49 -7.22 23.25
C SER A 39 -0.93 -6.33 22.13
N LEU A 40 0.01 -6.86 21.34
CA LEU A 40 0.53 -6.17 20.16
C LEU A 40 -0.57 -5.89 19.14
N LEU A 41 -1.42 -6.88 18.82
CA LEU A 41 -2.56 -6.70 17.91
C LEU A 41 -3.51 -5.62 18.42
N GLN A 42 -3.87 -5.65 19.71
CA GLN A 42 -4.75 -4.64 20.30
C GLN A 42 -4.19 -3.22 20.12
N ILE A 43 -2.91 -3.02 20.46
CA ILE A 43 -2.23 -1.73 20.34
C ILE A 43 -2.17 -1.30 18.87
N LEU A 44 -1.75 -2.19 17.97
CA LEU A 44 -1.67 -1.91 16.53
C LEU A 44 -3.04 -1.55 15.96
N GLY A 45 -4.09 -2.29 16.31
CA GLY A 45 -5.44 -2.01 15.87
C GLY A 45 -5.92 -0.61 16.27
N ILE A 46 -5.66 -0.20 17.52
CA ILE A 46 -6.00 1.16 17.99
C ILE A 46 -5.20 2.22 17.22
N LEU A 47 -3.90 2.03 17.03
CA LEU A 47 -3.05 2.97 16.28
C LEU A 47 -3.51 3.10 14.82
N ILE A 48 -3.82 1.98 14.16
CA ILE A 48 -4.36 1.97 12.79
C ILE A 48 -5.69 2.71 12.75
N LEU A 49 -6.59 2.45 13.70
CA LEU A 49 -7.90 3.12 13.76
C LEU A 49 -7.74 4.63 13.84
N VAL A 50 -6.94 5.14 14.78
CA VAL A 50 -6.73 6.58 14.98
C VAL A 50 -6.05 7.21 13.76
N TYR A 51 -4.94 6.61 13.29
CA TYR A 51 -4.18 7.14 12.15
C TYR A 51 -5.03 7.19 10.87
N HIS A 52 -5.75 6.11 10.54
CA HIS A 52 -6.56 6.09 9.33
C HIS A 52 -7.80 6.97 9.47
N SER A 53 -8.41 7.10 10.65
CA SER A 53 -9.53 8.03 10.88
C SER A 53 -9.10 9.49 10.62
N TYR A 54 -7.96 9.90 11.16
CA TYR A 54 -7.40 11.22 10.86
C TYR A 54 -7.13 11.39 9.35
N LYS A 55 -6.52 10.39 8.71
CA LYS A 55 -6.19 10.47 7.28
C LYS A 55 -7.44 10.51 6.39
N ILE A 56 -8.56 9.90 6.78
CA ILE A 56 -9.86 10.07 6.10
C ILE A 56 -10.23 11.55 6.08
N MET A 57 -10.20 12.23 7.22
CA MET A 57 -10.60 13.65 7.30
C MET A 57 -9.75 14.53 6.38
N VAL A 58 -8.44 14.32 6.37
CA VAL A 58 -7.51 15.08 5.51
C VAL A 58 -7.78 14.81 4.03
N ARG A 59 -7.91 13.53 3.65
CA ARG A 59 -8.08 13.15 2.24
C ARG A 59 -9.48 13.47 1.69
N TRP A 60 -10.50 13.44 2.55
CA TRP A 60 -11.85 13.85 2.20
C TRP A 60 -11.89 15.32 1.82
N ARG A 61 -11.27 16.19 2.62
CA ARG A 61 -11.16 17.63 2.32
C ARG A 61 -10.38 17.90 1.02
N ALA A 62 -9.43 17.04 0.69
CA ALA A 62 -8.63 17.12 -0.53
C ALA A 62 -9.27 16.42 -1.75
N ASN A 63 -10.50 15.90 -1.65
CA ASN A 63 -11.18 15.13 -2.72
C ASN A 63 -10.29 14.03 -3.34
N SER A 64 -9.48 13.36 -2.51
CA SER A 64 -8.58 12.32 -2.99
C SER A 64 -9.33 11.01 -3.26
N SER A 65 -9.09 10.40 -4.42
CA SER A 65 -9.63 9.07 -4.74
C SER A 65 -9.13 7.97 -3.80
N ALA A 66 -8.06 8.20 -3.02
CA ALA A 66 -7.49 7.22 -2.11
C ALA A 66 -8.17 7.17 -0.72
N VAL A 67 -9.28 7.90 -0.52
CA VAL A 67 -10.04 7.90 0.75
C VAL A 67 -10.58 6.51 1.10
N TRP A 68 -11.06 5.75 0.11
CA TRP A 68 -11.70 4.45 0.35
C TRP A 68 -10.77 3.44 1.04
N ILE A 69 -9.46 3.50 0.74
CA ILE A 69 -8.46 2.63 1.40
C ILE A 69 -8.45 2.90 2.90
N ASN A 70 -8.50 4.17 3.30
CA ASN A 70 -8.54 4.54 4.70
C ASN A 70 -9.86 4.12 5.37
N ILE A 71 -10.97 4.21 4.65
CA ILE A 71 -12.29 3.76 5.13
C ILE A 71 -12.27 2.26 5.44
N ILE A 72 -11.72 1.42 4.55
CA ILE A 72 -11.61 -0.03 4.79
C ILE A 72 -10.80 -0.34 6.05
N HIS A 73 -9.73 0.42 6.31
CA HIS A 73 -8.93 0.23 7.51
C HIS A 73 -9.73 0.55 8.78
N VAL A 74 -10.52 1.62 8.76
CA VAL A 74 -11.31 2.07 9.92
C VAL A 74 -12.52 1.17 10.17
N ILE A 75 -13.19 0.70 9.12
CA ILE A 75 -14.45 -0.05 9.25
C ILE A 75 -14.22 -1.56 9.39
N ALA A 76 -13.19 -2.12 8.74
CA ALA A 76 -12.98 -3.57 8.70
C ALA A 76 -11.68 -3.99 9.41
N VAL A 77 -10.52 -3.49 8.94
CA VAL A 77 -9.22 -4.02 9.38
C VAL A 77 -8.95 -3.75 10.86
N ALA A 78 -9.06 -2.50 11.30
CA ALA A 78 -8.76 -2.12 12.67
C ALA A 78 -9.75 -2.73 13.68
N PRO A 79 -11.09 -2.68 13.47
CA PRO A 79 -12.03 -3.35 14.37
C PRO A 79 -11.78 -4.84 14.49
N LEU A 80 -11.43 -5.52 13.40
CA LEU A 80 -11.11 -6.95 13.42
C LEU A 80 -9.83 -7.25 14.22
N ILE A 81 -8.77 -6.48 14.00
CA ILE A 81 -7.50 -6.64 14.73
C ILE A 81 -7.70 -6.38 16.23
N ILE A 82 -8.44 -5.32 16.59
CA ILE A 82 -8.83 -5.01 17.98
C ILE A 82 -9.67 -6.14 18.56
N PHE A 83 -10.63 -6.67 17.80
CA PHE A 83 -11.47 -7.77 18.28
C PHE A 83 -10.65 -9.02 18.63
N ILE A 84 -9.71 -9.40 17.77
CA ILE A 84 -8.80 -10.54 18.00
C ILE A 84 -7.87 -10.27 19.18
N GLY A 85 -7.28 -9.07 19.26
CA GLY A 85 -6.40 -8.67 20.36
C GLY A 85 -7.09 -8.72 21.73
N ASN A 86 -8.34 -8.25 21.79
CA ASN A 86 -9.11 -8.21 23.04
C ASN A 86 -9.64 -9.58 23.48
N ARG A 87 -9.98 -10.47 22.53
CA ARG A 87 -10.49 -11.82 22.84
C ARG A 87 -9.39 -12.83 23.14
N GLY A 88 -8.16 -12.60 22.67
CA GLY A 88 -7.06 -13.51 22.94
C GLY A 88 -7.35 -14.93 22.42
N TYR A 89 -7.15 -15.93 23.30
CA TYR A 89 -7.43 -17.34 23.01
C TYR A 89 -8.91 -17.66 22.78
N ASP A 90 -9.84 -16.80 23.24
CA ASP A 90 -11.29 -16.97 23.04
C ASP A 90 -11.78 -16.42 21.68
N THR A 91 -10.85 -16.04 20.81
CA THR A 91 -11.18 -15.54 19.47
C THR A 91 -11.81 -16.64 18.63
N PRO A 92 -13.03 -16.44 18.09
CA PRO A 92 -13.68 -17.44 17.27
C PRO A 92 -12.94 -17.62 15.94
N ARG A 93 -12.95 -18.86 15.41
CA ARG A 93 -12.24 -19.25 14.18
C ARG A 93 -12.51 -18.33 12.98
N TRP A 94 -13.76 -17.90 12.80
CA TRP A 94 -14.14 -17.05 11.67
C TRP A 94 -13.38 -15.72 11.64
N ALA A 95 -13.00 -15.17 12.80
CA ALA A 95 -12.29 -13.89 12.85
C ALA A 95 -10.89 -14.01 12.25
N PHE A 96 -10.21 -15.13 12.50
CA PHE A 96 -8.92 -15.44 11.86
C PHE A 96 -9.05 -15.70 10.36
N GLU A 97 -10.13 -16.35 9.92
CA GLU A 97 -10.40 -16.59 8.50
C GLU A 97 -10.67 -15.27 7.75
N VAL A 98 -11.46 -14.38 8.33
CA VAL A 98 -11.68 -13.02 7.79
C VAL A 98 -10.36 -12.23 7.78
N LEU A 99 -9.53 -12.38 8.82
CA LEU A 99 -8.20 -11.73 8.86
C LEU A 99 -7.31 -12.23 7.72
N ALA A 100 -7.29 -13.54 7.46
CA ALA A 100 -6.56 -14.12 6.33
C ALA A 100 -7.05 -13.56 4.99
N MET A 101 -8.38 -13.49 4.78
CA MET A 101 -8.96 -12.93 3.56
C MET A 101 -8.55 -11.47 3.35
N LEU A 102 -8.61 -10.64 4.40
CA LEU A 102 -8.18 -9.24 4.34
C LEU A 102 -6.66 -9.12 4.09
N ALA A 103 -5.85 -9.99 4.70
CA ALA A 103 -4.41 -10.00 4.48
C ALA A 103 -4.04 -10.37 3.03
N PHE A 104 -4.70 -11.38 2.44
CA PHE A 104 -4.54 -11.71 1.03
C PHE A 104 -5.03 -10.61 0.10
N ALA A 105 -6.17 -9.98 0.41
CA ALA A 105 -6.67 -8.84 -0.36
C ALA A 105 -5.68 -7.67 -0.32
N ALA A 106 -5.12 -7.36 0.85
CA ALA A 106 -4.09 -6.35 1.00
C ALA A 106 -2.82 -6.71 0.23
N LEU A 107 -2.36 -7.96 0.31
CA LEU A 107 -1.20 -8.44 -0.44
C LEU A 107 -1.41 -8.26 -1.96
N GLY A 108 -2.53 -8.73 -2.48
CA GLY A 108 -2.86 -8.61 -3.90
C GLY A 108 -2.97 -7.17 -4.38
N TYR A 109 -3.66 -6.30 -3.62
CA TYR A 109 -3.80 -4.89 -3.97
C TYR A 109 -2.45 -4.15 -4.01
N ASN A 110 -1.57 -4.40 -3.03
CA ASN A 110 -0.27 -3.73 -2.97
C ASN A 110 0.71 -4.28 -4.02
N LEU A 111 0.68 -5.58 -4.32
CA LEU A 111 1.45 -6.16 -5.43
C LEU A 111 1.02 -5.55 -6.78
N TYR A 112 -0.29 -5.47 -7.03
CA TYR A 112 -0.82 -4.81 -8.22
C TYR A 112 -0.35 -3.36 -8.32
N SER A 113 -0.43 -2.60 -7.22
CA SER A 113 0.04 -1.21 -7.17
C SER A 113 1.53 -1.07 -7.50
N ILE A 114 2.39 -2.00 -7.04
CA ILE A 114 3.83 -1.99 -7.37
C ILE A 114 4.04 -2.22 -8.86
N VAL A 115 3.38 -3.23 -9.44
CA VAL A 115 3.50 -3.56 -10.87
C VAL A 115 3.10 -2.36 -11.73
N MET A 116 1.95 -1.74 -11.43
CA MET A 116 1.48 -0.57 -12.16
C MET A 116 2.45 0.61 -12.03
N SER A 117 3.00 0.85 -10.82
CA SER A 117 3.95 1.94 -10.60
C SER A 117 5.26 1.72 -11.39
N ILE A 118 5.72 0.47 -11.49
CA ILE A 118 6.90 0.11 -12.29
C ILE A 118 6.64 0.32 -13.78
N GLN A 119 5.48 -0.11 -14.27
CA GLN A 119 5.10 0.10 -15.68
C GLN A 119 5.08 1.60 -16.03
N GLU A 120 4.45 2.43 -15.19
CA GLU A 120 4.42 3.88 -15.41
C GLU A 120 5.82 4.52 -15.43
N MET A 121 6.77 4.00 -14.64
CA MET A 121 8.16 4.47 -14.68
C MET A 121 8.83 4.16 -16.01
N PHE A 122 8.65 2.94 -16.53
CA PHE A 122 9.21 2.54 -17.82
C PHE A 122 8.62 3.35 -18.98
N GLU A 123 7.30 3.56 -18.99
CA GLU A 123 6.64 4.36 -20.03
C GLU A 123 7.14 5.81 -20.05
N LYS A 124 7.33 6.43 -18.87
CA LYS A 124 7.87 7.78 -18.75
C LYS A 124 9.33 7.86 -19.22
N ASP A 125 10.16 6.87 -18.90
CA ASP A 125 11.56 6.84 -19.36
C ASP A 125 11.65 6.70 -20.88
N ILE A 126 10.88 5.78 -21.48
CA ILE A 126 10.83 5.59 -22.93
C ILE A 126 10.39 6.87 -23.64
N LYS A 127 9.32 7.52 -23.14
CA LYS A 127 8.83 8.78 -23.71
C LYS A 127 9.89 9.88 -23.64
N HIS A 128 10.54 10.05 -22.48
CA HIS A 128 11.58 11.06 -22.29
C HIS A 128 12.77 10.85 -23.23
N ARG A 129 13.24 9.61 -23.39
CA ARG A 129 14.31 9.27 -24.34
C ARG A 129 13.92 9.55 -25.78
N SER A 130 12.67 9.24 -26.17
CA SER A 130 12.15 9.51 -27.51
C SER A 130 12.12 11.01 -27.83
N GLU A 131 11.62 11.83 -26.91
CA GLU A 131 11.59 13.30 -27.09
C GLU A 131 13.00 13.89 -27.22
N LYS A 132 13.96 13.42 -26.43
CA LYS A 132 15.36 13.85 -26.50
C LYS A 132 15.98 13.52 -27.87
N MET A 133 15.76 12.32 -28.40
CA MET A 133 16.27 11.93 -29.72
C MET A 133 15.68 12.78 -30.86
N MET A 134 14.40 13.16 -30.77
CA MET A 134 13.76 14.04 -31.76
C MET A 134 14.34 15.45 -31.73
N GLN A 135 14.64 15.98 -30.54
CA GLN A 135 15.27 17.30 -30.39
C GLN A 135 16.71 17.32 -30.92
N GLU A 136 17.50 16.29 -30.62
CA GLU A 136 18.87 16.15 -31.14
C GLU A 136 18.87 16.02 -32.67
N THR A 137 17.96 15.23 -33.24
CA THR A 137 17.81 15.07 -34.69
C THR A 137 17.48 16.42 -35.37
N ASN A 138 16.50 17.15 -34.84
CA ASN A 138 16.12 18.46 -35.38
C ASN A 138 17.25 19.50 -35.30
N THR A 139 18.00 19.52 -34.20
CA THR A 139 19.13 20.44 -34.00
C THR A 139 20.27 20.14 -34.98
N ASN A 140 20.56 18.86 -35.21
CA ASN A 140 21.57 18.44 -36.19
C ASN A 140 21.16 18.82 -37.62
N SER A 141 19.89 18.63 -38.00
CA SER A 141 19.39 19.03 -39.32
C SER A 141 19.44 20.54 -39.55
N GLN A 142 19.12 21.37 -38.54
CA GLN A 142 19.26 22.83 -38.64
C GLN A 142 20.72 23.25 -38.81
N THR A 143 21.64 22.62 -38.08
CA THR A 143 23.08 22.91 -38.17
C THR A 143 23.64 22.56 -39.56
N GLN A 144 23.20 21.47 -40.17
CA GLN A 144 23.60 21.10 -41.52
C GLN A 144 23.12 22.09 -42.58
N ASN A 145 21.88 22.58 -42.47
CA ASN A 145 21.33 23.57 -43.39
C ASN A 145 22.01 24.95 -43.32
N LEU A 146 22.56 25.33 -42.15
CA LEU A 146 23.27 26.61 -41.99
C LEU A 146 24.69 26.58 -42.58
N ASN A 147 25.26 25.40 -42.76
CA ASN A 147 26.64 25.20 -43.24
C ASN A 147 26.72 24.78 -44.71
N ALA A 148 25.56 24.62 -45.38
CA ALA A 148 25.44 24.29 -46.79
C ALA A 148 25.19 25.57 -47.63
#